data_AF-A0AAW0K027-F1
#
_entry.id   AF-A0AAW0K027-F1
#
_cell.length_a   1.000
_cell.length_b   1.000
_cell.length_c   1.000
_cell.angle_alpha   90.00
_cell.angle_beta   90.00
_cell.angle_gamma   90.00
#
_symmetry.space_group_name_H-M   'P 1'
#
loop_
_entity.id
_entity.type
_entity.pdbx_description
1 polymer ?
#
loop_
_entity_poly.entity_id
_entity_poly.type
_entity_poly.pdbx_seq_one_letter_code
_entity_poly.pdbx_strand_id
1 'polypeptide(L)'
;MATSSKPQFCLFSPLLILLPILSSGSLSTVTGHGFSIEEATVHDIQLAFKQNQLTSRQLVEFYLKQIHRLNPILKGVIEVNPEALHLADKADSERKSKASGSLSGLHGIPILLKDNIATKDKLNTTAGSYALLGSVVPRDAGVVTKLRKAGAIIIGKASLSEWSQFRSFYVPNGWSGRGGQGKNRPICRTILDAVYVLDEIVGLDYNDKATIKASKYIPHGGYKQFLKVNGLKGKRLGIVRKPFYNFGNDIFLKKIFAQHLDTLRQEGAILVDNLEIANIDVILNIGTSEMTALKIEFKQALNKYLKELVASPVRTLADAIAFNKKFSDLVSVFT
;
A
#
# COMPACT_ATOMS: atom_id res chain seq x y z
N MET A 1 45.04 -2.62 -31.09
CA MET A 1 44.11 -3.57 -31.72
C MET A 1 42.77 -3.47 -31.02
N ALA A 2 41.86 -2.68 -31.58
CA ALA A 2 40.52 -2.46 -31.06
C ALA A 2 39.55 -3.42 -31.75
N THR A 3 38.92 -4.32 -31.00
CA THR A 3 37.87 -5.20 -31.51
C THR A 3 36.51 -4.67 -31.08
N SER A 4 35.82 -4.07 -32.04
CA SER A 4 34.42 -3.67 -32.01
C SER A 4 33.52 -4.90 -32.05
N SER A 5 32.68 -5.10 -31.03
CA SER A 5 31.56 -6.05 -31.05
C SER A 5 30.26 -5.29 -31.32
N LYS A 6 29.67 -5.53 -32.50
CA LYS A 6 28.33 -5.06 -32.88
C LYS A 6 27.25 -5.95 -32.24
N PRO A 7 26.08 -5.41 -31.84
CA PRO A 7 24.96 -6.22 -31.38
C PRO A 7 24.21 -6.85 -32.57
N GLN A 8 23.94 -8.15 -32.47
CA GLN A 8 23.11 -8.92 -33.40
C GLN A 8 21.63 -8.55 -33.21
N PHE A 9 20.99 -8.13 -34.30
CA PHE A 9 19.53 -8.00 -34.41
C PHE A 9 18.92 -9.39 -34.65
N CYS A 10 18.20 -9.91 -33.64
CA CYS A 10 17.28 -11.04 -33.85
C CYS A 10 15.92 -10.50 -34.27
N LEU A 11 15.63 -10.62 -35.57
CA LEU A 11 14.29 -10.50 -36.14
C LEU A 11 13.50 -11.77 -35.78
N PHE A 12 12.47 -11.66 -34.94
CA PHE A 12 11.46 -12.70 -34.79
C PHE A 12 10.10 -12.21 -35.29
N SER A 13 9.61 -12.96 -36.28
CA SER A 13 8.37 -12.84 -37.05
C SER A 13 7.10 -12.79 -36.17
N PRO A 14 6.04 -12.06 -36.58
CA PRO A 14 4.75 -12.14 -35.90
C PRO A 14 4.02 -13.41 -36.37
N LEU A 15 4.01 -14.44 -35.52
CA LEU A 15 3.17 -15.62 -35.75
C LEU A 15 1.72 -15.27 -35.37
N LEU A 16 0.87 -15.14 -36.40
CA LEU A 16 -0.58 -15.02 -36.29
C LEU A 16 -1.14 -16.29 -35.62
N ILE A 17 -1.66 -16.19 -34.40
CA ILE A 17 -2.40 -17.29 -33.76
C ILE A 17 -3.88 -17.10 -34.08
N LEU A 18 -4.39 -17.96 -34.96
CA LEU A 18 -5.82 -18.16 -35.20
C LEU A 18 -6.49 -18.73 -33.94
N LEU A 19 -7.54 -18.06 -33.44
CA LEU A 19 -8.46 -18.57 -32.42
C LEU A 19 -9.42 -19.60 -33.07
N PRO A 20 -9.57 -20.82 -32.52
CA PRO A 20 -10.69 -21.66 -32.89
C PRO A 20 -11.92 -21.26 -32.06
N ILE A 21 -12.97 -20.86 -32.75
CA ILE A 21 -14.34 -20.80 -32.26
C ILE A 21 -14.81 -22.24 -32.07
N LEU A 22 -15.11 -22.68 -30.84
CA LEU A 22 -15.85 -23.93 -30.62
C LEU A 22 -16.72 -23.90 -29.35
N SER A 23 -18.00 -24.09 -29.66
CA SER A 23 -19.11 -24.67 -28.89
C SER A 23 -19.43 -24.12 -27.49
N SER A 24 -20.61 -23.49 -27.45
CA SER A 24 -21.56 -23.39 -26.35
C SER A 24 -21.61 -24.66 -25.48
N GLY A 25 -20.81 -24.66 -24.41
CA GLY A 25 -21.07 -25.46 -23.22
C GLY A 25 -21.93 -24.63 -22.27
N SER A 26 -23.09 -25.15 -21.90
CA SER A 26 -23.98 -24.58 -20.89
C SER A 26 -23.21 -24.31 -19.60
N LEU A 27 -22.92 -23.03 -19.32
CA LEU A 27 -22.59 -22.62 -17.96
C LEU A 27 -23.84 -22.89 -17.13
N SER A 28 -23.76 -23.86 -16.23
CA SER A 28 -24.72 -24.01 -15.14
C SER A 28 -24.63 -22.75 -14.28
N THR A 29 -25.42 -21.73 -14.62
CA THR A 29 -25.68 -20.59 -13.74
C THR A 29 -26.52 -21.12 -12.57
N VAL A 30 -25.84 -21.50 -11.49
CA VAL A 30 -26.49 -21.74 -10.21
C VAL A 30 -26.91 -20.38 -9.66
N THR A 31 -28.17 -20.00 -9.91
CA THR A 31 -28.81 -18.84 -9.29
C THR A 31 -29.23 -19.19 -7.86
N GLY A 32 -28.30 -18.95 -6.93
CA GLY A 32 -28.60 -18.46 -5.58
C GLY A 32 -27.65 -17.29 -5.38
N HIS A 33 -28.16 -16.08 -5.11
CA HIS A 33 -27.35 -14.85 -5.09
C HIS A 33 -26.25 -14.90 -4.02
N GLY A 34 -25.09 -15.47 -4.36
CA GLY A 34 -23.91 -15.56 -3.51
C GLY A 34 -23.12 -14.26 -3.58
N PHE A 35 -22.82 -13.67 -2.42
CA PHE A 35 -21.93 -12.52 -2.30
C PHE A 35 -20.54 -12.84 -2.86
N SER A 36 -20.00 -12.00 -3.77
CA SER A 36 -18.63 -12.11 -4.26
C SER A 36 -17.69 -11.24 -3.43
N ILE A 37 -16.58 -11.81 -2.95
CA ILE A 37 -15.55 -11.06 -2.21
C ILE A 37 -14.64 -10.26 -3.15
N GLU A 38 -14.43 -10.73 -4.38
CA GLU A 38 -13.57 -10.07 -5.36
C GLU A 38 -14.18 -8.72 -5.78
N GLU A 39 -13.36 -7.67 -5.76
CA GLU A 39 -13.76 -6.28 -6.03
C GLU A 39 -14.86 -5.68 -5.12
N ALA A 40 -15.32 -6.42 -4.11
CA ALA A 40 -16.23 -5.89 -3.09
C ALA A 40 -15.55 -4.75 -2.29
N THR A 41 -16.31 -3.69 -2.05
CA THR A 41 -15.90 -2.58 -1.18
C THR A 41 -16.07 -2.97 0.29
N VAL A 42 -15.47 -2.18 1.19
CA VAL A 42 -15.70 -2.30 2.63
C VAL A 42 -17.19 -2.16 2.96
N HIS A 43 -17.91 -1.30 2.23
CA HIS A 43 -19.35 -1.15 2.42
C HIS A 43 -20.12 -2.43 2.09
N ASP A 44 -19.82 -3.05 0.94
CA ASP A 44 -20.47 -4.30 0.50
C ASP A 44 -20.20 -5.43 1.49
N ILE A 45 -18.96 -5.53 1.98
CA ILE A 45 -18.55 -6.54 2.97
C ILE A 45 -19.31 -6.33 4.29
N GLN A 46 -19.43 -5.09 4.78
CA GLN A 46 -20.20 -4.81 5.99
C GLN A 46 -21.69 -5.13 5.82
N LEU A 47 -22.26 -4.89 4.64
CA LEU A 47 -23.63 -5.27 4.32
C LEU A 47 -23.81 -6.79 4.34
N ALA A 48 -22.88 -7.53 3.74
CA ALA A 48 -22.88 -9.00 3.74
C ALA A 48 -22.75 -9.57 5.17
N PHE A 49 -21.92 -8.96 6.02
CA PHE A 49 -21.85 -9.30 7.45
C PHE A 49 -23.20 -9.09 8.15
N LYS A 50 -23.86 -7.95 7.92
CA LYS A 50 -25.17 -7.63 8.52
C LYS A 50 -26.28 -8.59 8.05
N GLN A 51 -26.20 -9.06 6.80
CA GLN A 51 -27.14 -9.99 6.20
C GLN A 51 -26.82 -11.47 6.49
N ASN A 52 -25.78 -11.75 7.30
CA ASN A 52 -25.28 -13.10 7.57
C ASN A 52 -24.88 -13.89 6.30
N GLN A 53 -24.54 -13.20 5.22
CA GLN A 53 -24.06 -13.80 3.97
C GLN A 53 -22.54 -14.09 3.99
N LEU A 54 -21.83 -13.42 4.89
CA LEU A 54 -20.39 -13.54 5.07
C LEU A 54 -20.05 -13.37 6.56
N THR A 55 -18.99 -14.03 7.02
CA THR A 55 -18.38 -13.77 8.34
C THR A 55 -16.97 -13.22 8.18
N SER A 56 -16.45 -12.54 9.21
CA SER A 56 -15.06 -12.06 9.23
C SER A 56 -14.10 -13.25 9.09
N ARG A 57 -14.43 -14.39 9.72
CA ARG A 57 -13.69 -15.65 9.59
C ARG A 57 -13.61 -16.13 8.13
N GLN A 58 -14.74 -16.20 7.42
CA GLN A 58 -14.78 -16.59 6.01
C GLN A 58 -13.99 -15.63 5.12
N LEU A 59 -14.08 -14.33 5.38
CA LEU A 59 -13.33 -13.31 4.66
C LEU A 59 -11.81 -13.44 4.85
N VAL A 60 -11.36 -13.67 6.09
CA VAL A 60 -9.93 -13.89 6.39
C VAL A 60 -9.44 -15.18 5.75
N GLU A 61 -10.20 -16.28 5.83
CA GLU A 61 -9.84 -17.54 5.16
C GLU A 61 -9.70 -17.38 3.65
N PHE A 62 -10.61 -16.63 3.01
CA PHE A 62 -10.51 -16.31 1.59
C PHE A 62 -9.18 -15.62 1.28
N TYR A 63 -8.84 -14.54 1.99
CA TYR A 63 -7.60 -13.81 1.71
C TYR A 63 -6.34 -14.62 2.06
N LEU A 64 -6.35 -15.44 3.11
CA LEU A 64 -5.23 -16.34 3.41
C LEU A 64 -5.00 -17.37 2.31
N LYS A 65 -6.07 -17.94 1.72
CA LYS A 65 -5.98 -18.82 0.55
C LYS A 65 -5.38 -18.10 -0.66
N GLN A 66 -5.81 -16.86 -0.92
CA GLN A 66 -5.27 -16.06 -2.02
C GLN A 66 -3.80 -15.71 -1.79
N ILE A 67 -3.41 -15.37 -0.56
CA ILE A 67 -1.99 -15.15 -0.19
C ILE A 67 -1.19 -16.41 -0.44
N HIS A 68 -1.65 -17.57 0.05
CA HIS A 68 -0.94 -18.83 -0.17
C HIS A 68 -0.74 -19.15 -1.66
N ARG A 69 -1.78 -18.93 -2.47
CA ARG A 69 -1.76 -19.21 -3.92
C ARG A 69 -0.89 -18.23 -4.72
N LEU A 70 -0.97 -16.94 -4.43
CA LEU A 70 -0.40 -15.89 -5.28
C LEU A 70 0.95 -15.36 -4.78
N ASN A 71 1.19 -15.39 -3.47
CA ASN A 71 2.36 -14.76 -2.88
C ASN A 71 3.71 -15.40 -3.28
N PRO A 72 3.83 -16.69 -3.63
CA PRO A 72 5.06 -17.23 -4.21
C PRO A 72 5.52 -16.49 -5.48
N ILE A 73 4.57 -15.93 -6.25
CA ILE A 73 4.83 -15.20 -7.50
C ILE A 73 4.90 -13.69 -7.26
N LEU A 74 3.98 -13.16 -6.45
CA LEU A 74 3.83 -11.71 -6.26
C LEU A 74 4.76 -11.15 -5.18
N LYS A 75 5.09 -11.95 -4.16
CA LYS A 75 5.87 -11.54 -2.98
C LYS A 75 5.35 -10.24 -2.36
N GLY A 76 4.03 -10.09 -2.28
CA GLY A 76 3.33 -8.93 -1.76
C GLY A 76 3.18 -8.93 -0.23
N VAL A 77 3.19 -10.11 0.38
CA VAL A 77 3.08 -10.33 1.83
C VAL A 77 4.38 -10.92 2.33
N ILE A 78 5.04 -10.25 3.29
CA ILE A 78 6.30 -10.72 3.86
C ILE A 78 6.08 -11.63 5.08
N GLU A 79 4.95 -11.46 5.77
CA GLU A 79 4.62 -12.24 6.96
C GLU A 79 3.10 -12.25 7.17
N VAL A 80 2.53 -13.40 7.49
CA VAL A 80 1.10 -13.53 7.82
C VAL A 80 0.95 -13.56 9.33
N ASN A 81 -0.09 -12.90 9.87
CA ASN A 81 -0.37 -12.94 11.30
C ASN A 81 -0.89 -14.34 11.69
N PRO A 82 -0.18 -15.10 12.54
CA PRO A 82 -0.64 -16.43 12.95
C PRO A 82 -1.96 -16.39 13.74
N GLU A 83 -2.33 -15.22 14.26
CA GLU A 83 -3.57 -15.02 15.05
C GLU A 83 -4.73 -14.46 14.20
N ALA A 84 -4.54 -14.21 12.90
CA ALA A 84 -5.54 -13.57 12.03
C ALA A 84 -6.93 -14.23 12.09
N LEU A 85 -6.95 -15.56 12.08
CA LEU A 85 -8.18 -16.34 12.12
C LEU A 85 -8.89 -16.25 13.47
N HIS A 86 -8.14 -16.31 14.58
CA HIS A 86 -8.69 -16.12 15.93
C HIS A 86 -9.24 -14.70 16.13
N LEU A 87 -8.55 -13.68 15.60
CA LEU A 87 -9.04 -12.30 15.61
C LEU A 87 -10.34 -12.16 14.81
N ALA A 88 -10.50 -12.92 13.73
CA ALA A 88 -11.73 -12.96 12.94
C ALA A 88 -12.89 -13.59 13.70
N ASP A 89 -12.66 -14.72 14.36
CA ASP A 89 -13.65 -15.39 15.21
C ASP A 89 -14.11 -14.48 16.37
N LYS A 90 -13.16 -13.73 16.95
CA LYS A 90 -13.46 -12.70 17.95
C LYS A 90 -14.33 -11.57 17.38
N ALA A 91 -13.98 -11.05 16.20
CA ALA A 91 -14.76 -9.98 15.57
C ALA A 91 -16.20 -10.41 15.27
N ASP A 92 -16.41 -11.65 14.82
CA ASP A 92 -17.74 -12.23 14.60
C ASP A 92 -18.52 -12.42 15.90
N SER A 93 -17.85 -12.83 16.98
CA SER A 93 -18.46 -12.95 18.31
C SER A 93 -18.89 -11.58 18.86
N GLU A 94 -18.06 -10.55 18.69
CA GLU A 94 -18.41 -9.18 19.07
C GLU A 94 -19.59 -8.62 18.27
N ARG A 95 -19.70 -8.99 16.99
CA ARG A 95 -20.81 -8.56 16.13
C ARG A 95 -22.15 -9.14 16.61
N LYS A 96 -22.14 -10.35 17.18
CA LYS A 96 -23.34 -10.99 17.75
C LYS A 96 -23.74 -10.42 19.11
N SER A 97 -22.77 -10.02 19.93
CA SER A 97 -23.02 -9.61 21.32
C SER A 97 -23.28 -8.12 21.51
N LYS A 98 -22.80 -7.26 20.60
CA LYS A 98 -22.95 -5.82 20.71
C LYS A 98 -24.21 -5.32 20.01
N ALA A 99 -24.73 -4.18 20.49
CA ALA A 99 -25.88 -3.52 19.88
C ALA A 99 -25.62 -3.18 18.40
N SER A 100 -26.65 -3.34 17.57
CA SER A 100 -26.58 -2.98 16.15
C SER A 100 -26.17 -1.51 15.98
N GLY A 101 -25.19 -1.24 15.11
CA GLY A 101 -24.67 0.11 14.87
C GLY A 101 -23.63 0.62 15.86
N SER A 102 -23.27 -0.15 16.90
CA SER A 102 -22.22 0.24 17.87
C SER A 102 -20.79 0.00 17.39
N LEU A 103 -20.62 -0.71 16.27
CA LEU A 103 -19.32 -1.11 15.71
C LEU A 103 -18.91 -0.18 14.57
N SER A 104 -17.60 0.05 14.44
CA SER A 104 -17.04 0.83 13.33
C SER A 104 -17.21 0.11 11.98
N GLY A 105 -17.19 0.88 10.89
CA GLY A 105 -17.21 0.36 9.52
C GLY A 105 -15.99 -0.50 9.14
N LEU A 106 -14.91 -0.51 9.94
CA LEU A 106 -13.79 -1.42 9.76
C LEU A 106 -13.86 -2.68 10.65
N HIS A 107 -14.90 -2.84 11.46
CA HIS A 107 -15.00 -3.98 12.38
C HIS A 107 -15.05 -5.30 11.59
N GLY A 108 -14.10 -6.19 11.84
CA GLY A 108 -13.95 -7.48 11.15
C GLY A 108 -13.31 -7.41 9.76
N ILE A 109 -12.88 -6.23 9.30
CA ILE A 109 -12.22 -6.08 8.00
C ILE A 109 -10.73 -6.42 8.12
N PRO A 110 -10.18 -7.34 7.30
CA PRO A 110 -8.75 -7.62 7.28
C PRO A 110 -7.96 -6.51 6.60
N ILE A 111 -6.90 -6.05 7.25
CA ILE A 111 -5.98 -5.01 6.77
C ILE A 111 -4.55 -5.54 6.82
N LEU A 112 -3.83 -5.32 5.73
CA LEU A 112 -2.40 -5.63 5.61
C LEU A 112 -1.59 -4.37 5.89
N LEU A 113 -0.58 -4.46 6.75
CA LEU A 113 0.25 -3.31 7.14
C LEU A 113 1.62 -3.38 6.48
N LYS A 114 2.17 -2.27 5.98
CA LYS A 114 3.56 -2.24 5.50
C LYS A 114 4.53 -2.66 6.62
N ASP A 115 5.55 -3.44 6.31
CA ASP A 115 6.49 -4.03 7.30
C ASP A 115 7.43 -3.00 8.00
N ASN A 116 7.21 -1.71 7.79
CA ASN A 116 7.81 -0.63 8.60
C ASN A 116 6.83 0.00 9.60
N ILE A 117 5.61 -0.53 9.73
CA ILE A 117 4.58 -0.06 10.69
C ILE A 117 4.61 -0.99 11.90
N ALA A 118 4.92 -0.45 13.09
CA ALA A 118 5.07 -1.23 14.31
C ALA A 118 3.75 -1.86 14.81
N THR A 119 3.82 -3.15 15.18
CA THR A 119 2.71 -3.93 15.75
C THR A 119 3.22 -4.80 16.90
N LYS A 120 2.44 -4.94 17.98
CA LYS A 120 2.68 -5.85 19.11
C LYS A 120 2.13 -7.26 18.88
N ASP A 121 1.59 -7.54 17.69
CA ASP A 121 1.28 -8.90 17.24
C ASP A 121 2.52 -9.81 17.28
N LYS A 122 2.30 -11.12 17.13
CA LYS A 122 3.36 -12.11 16.84
C LYS A 122 3.86 -11.98 15.39
N LEU A 123 4.32 -10.79 15.05
CA LEU A 123 4.79 -10.35 13.74
C LEU A 123 6.08 -9.55 13.89
N ASN A 124 6.95 -9.61 12.90
CA ASN A 124 8.11 -8.73 12.86
C ASN A 124 7.73 -7.35 12.29
N THR A 125 8.59 -6.36 12.57
CA THR A 125 8.57 -5.04 11.90
C THR A 125 9.99 -4.74 11.45
N THR A 126 10.32 -5.16 10.23
CA THR A 126 11.72 -5.24 9.79
C THR A 126 12.14 -4.20 8.77
N ALA A 127 11.20 -3.40 8.26
CA ALA A 127 11.42 -2.56 7.09
C ALA A 127 12.05 -3.33 5.89
N GLY A 128 11.73 -4.63 5.79
CA GLY A 128 12.30 -5.57 4.82
C GLY A 128 13.72 -6.07 5.12
N SER A 129 14.35 -5.60 6.20
CA SER A 129 15.76 -5.86 6.52
C SER A 129 15.95 -7.03 7.48
N TYR A 130 16.86 -7.95 7.16
CA TYR A 130 17.25 -9.03 8.08
C TYR A 130 17.87 -8.52 9.38
N ALA A 131 18.49 -7.33 9.38
CA ALA A 131 19.10 -6.75 10.59
C ALA A 131 18.09 -6.49 11.71
N LEU A 132 16.80 -6.36 11.38
CA LEU A 132 15.72 -6.12 12.34
C LEU A 132 14.90 -7.37 12.66
N LEU A 133 15.21 -8.52 12.07
CA LEU A 133 14.50 -9.76 12.34
C LEU A 133 14.60 -10.13 13.83
N GLY A 134 13.47 -10.44 14.46
CA GLY A 134 13.40 -10.72 15.90
C GLY A 134 13.41 -9.47 16.80
N SER A 135 13.39 -8.25 16.24
CA SER A 135 13.26 -7.04 17.04
C SER A 135 11.87 -6.93 17.67
N VAL A 136 11.82 -6.42 18.89
CA VAL A 136 10.58 -6.23 19.67
C VAL A 136 10.31 -4.73 19.81
N VAL A 137 9.19 -4.28 19.23
CA VAL A 137 8.73 -2.89 19.35
C VAL A 137 8.14 -2.62 20.73
N PRO A 138 8.28 -1.39 21.27
CA PRO A 138 7.76 -1.05 22.60
C PRO A 138 6.23 -0.96 22.61
N ARG A 139 5.62 -0.59 21.48
CA ARG A 139 4.18 -0.36 21.34
C ARG A 139 3.71 -0.55 19.90
N ASP A 140 2.40 -0.64 19.72
CA ASP A 140 1.77 -0.45 18.41
C ASP A 140 2.05 0.97 17.90
N ALA A 141 2.17 1.12 16.58
CA ALA A 141 2.11 2.45 15.96
C ALA A 141 0.72 3.09 16.21
N GLY A 142 0.65 4.42 16.31
CA GLY A 142 -0.61 5.12 16.60
C GLY A 142 -1.75 4.76 15.64
N VAL A 143 -1.44 4.61 14.34
CA VAL A 143 -2.41 4.14 13.34
C VAL A 143 -2.91 2.71 13.59
N VAL A 144 -2.04 1.81 14.07
CA VAL A 144 -2.42 0.42 14.41
C VAL A 144 -3.32 0.39 15.63
N THR A 145 -3.02 1.17 16.65
CA THR A 145 -3.90 1.32 17.83
C THR A 145 -5.30 1.75 17.43
N LYS A 146 -5.41 2.70 16.50
CA LYS A 146 -6.70 3.17 15.98
C LYS A 146 -7.42 2.10 15.16
N LEU A 147 -6.73 1.42 14.23
CA LEU A 147 -7.30 0.30 13.46
C LEU A 147 -7.84 -0.81 14.37
N ARG A 148 -7.10 -1.19 15.42
CA ARG A 148 -7.56 -2.16 16.42
C ARG A 148 -8.79 -1.68 17.17
N LYS A 149 -8.82 -0.40 17.57
CA LYS A 149 -9.99 0.20 18.23
C LYS A 149 -11.22 0.18 17.31
N ALA A 150 -11.02 0.33 16.01
CA ALA A 150 -12.06 0.21 14.99
C ALA A 150 -12.49 -1.26 14.73
N GLY A 151 -11.83 -2.24 15.35
CA GLY A 151 -12.12 -3.66 15.19
C GLY A 151 -11.54 -4.28 13.90
N ALA A 152 -10.62 -3.60 13.22
CA ALA A 152 -9.95 -4.16 12.05
C ALA A 152 -9.02 -5.31 12.43
N ILE A 153 -8.89 -6.29 11.55
CA ILE A 153 -8.04 -7.47 11.74
C ILE A 153 -6.73 -7.24 11.02
N ILE A 154 -5.61 -7.17 11.74
CA ILE A 154 -4.29 -7.09 11.11
C ILE A 154 -3.92 -8.48 10.58
N ILE A 155 -4.09 -8.71 9.28
CA ILE A 155 -3.90 -10.03 8.65
C ILE A 155 -2.42 -10.37 8.44
N GLY A 156 -1.52 -9.38 8.43
CA GLY A 156 -0.10 -9.58 8.25
C GLY A 156 0.66 -8.33 7.85
N LYS A 157 1.87 -8.53 7.33
CA LYS A 157 2.80 -7.50 6.89
C LYS A 157 3.01 -7.54 5.38
N ALA A 158 2.85 -6.41 4.71
CA ALA A 158 3.14 -6.22 3.29
C ALA A 158 4.63 -6.02 3.06
N SER A 159 5.14 -6.54 1.94
CA SER A 159 6.50 -6.28 1.48
C SER A 159 6.72 -4.80 1.13
N LEU A 160 7.97 -4.38 1.10
CA LEU A 160 8.37 -3.02 0.74
C LEU A 160 9.76 -3.03 0.08
N SER A 161 10.12 -1.90 -0.55
CA SER A 161 11.53 -1.60 -0.80
C SER A 161 12.25 -1.49 0.54
N GLU A 162 13.37 -2.20 0.70
CA GLU A 162 14.12 -2.22 1.95
C GLU A 162 14.46 -0.81 2.43
N TRP A 163 14.32 -0.57 3.74
CA TRP A 163 14.51 0.77 4.34
C TRP A 163 13.70 1.87 3.64
N SER A 164 12.52 1.53 3.11
CA SER A 164 11.66 2.45 2.35
C SER A 164 12.38 3.10 1.15
N GLN A 165 13.19 2.33 0.44
CA GLN A 165 14.00 2.78 -0.72
C GLN A 165 15.21 3.66 -0.35
N PHE A 166 15.54 3.80 0.93
CA PHE A 166 16.67 4.63 1.39
C PHE A 166 17.93 3.82 1.71
N ARG A 167 18.26 2.83 0.86
CA ARG A 167 19.45 1.97 1.00
C ARG A 167 20.47 2.17 -0.11
N SER A 168 20.03 2.18 -1.37
CA SER A 168 20.89 2.22 -2.55
C SER A 168 20.10 2.67 -3.78
N PHE A 169 20.76 3.37 -4.69
CA PHE A 169 20.19 3.77 -5.98
C PHE A 169 20.11 2.62 -7.00
N TYR A 170 20.82 1.52 -6.76
CA TYR A 170 20.92 0.39 -7.69
C TYR A 170 19.94 -0.74 -7.39
N VAL A 171 19.24 -0.67 -6.26
CA VAL A 171 18.32 -1.72 -5.82
C VAL A 171 16.95 -1.43 -6.44
N PRO A 172 16.31 -2.39 -7.12
CA PRO A 172 15.02 -2.19 -7.75
C PRO A 172 13.92 -1.91 -6.72
N ASN A 173 12.95 -1.09 -7.11
CA ASN A 173 11.77 -0.82 -6.30
C ASN A 173 11.01 -2.10 -5.99
N GLY A 174 10.56 -2.25 -4.75
CA GLY A 174 9.84 -3.42 -4.29
C GLY A 174 10.72 -4.56 -3.79
N TRP A 175 12.05 -4.46 -3.92
CA TRP A 175 12.97 -5.46 -3.36
C TRP A 175 13.33 -5.20 -1.91
N SER A 176 13.40 -6.27 -1.11
CA SER A 176 14.10 -6.27 0.19
C SER A 176 14.81 -7.60 0.46
N GLY A 177 15.81 -7.62 1.35
CA GLY A 177 16.55 -8.84 1.67
C GLY A 177 15.61 -9.94 2.15
N ARG A 178 14.71 -9.59 3.09
CA ARG A 178 13.75 -10.53 3.66
C ARG A 178 12.59 -10.86 2.73
N GLY A 179 12.09 -9.89 1.96
CA GLY A 179 10.88 -10.03 1.16
C GLY A 179 11.11 -10.46 -0.29
N GLY A 180 12.34 -10.40 -0.79
CA GLY A 180 12.66 -10.53 -2.21
C GLY A 180 12.01 -9.42 -3.05
N GLN A 181 11.92 -9.64 -4.37
CA GLN A 181 11.32 -8.70 -5.32
C GLN A 181 9.78 -8.79 -5.30
N GLY A 182 9.14 -7.88 -4.58
CA GLY A 182 7.69 -7.70 -4.61
C GLY A 182 7.20 -7.08 -5.93
N LYS A 183 6.01 -7.50 -6.38
CA LYS A 183 5.28 -6.92 -7.51
C LYS A 183 4.06 -6.15 -7.00
N ASN A 184 3.77 -5.02 -7.66
CA ASN A 184 2.58 -4.14 -7.57
C ASN A 184 1.78 -4.16 -6.24
N ARG A 185 1.71 -3.02 -5.53
CA ARG A 185 1.04 -2.92 -4.23
C ARG A 185 -0.01 -1.80 -4.20
N PRO A 186 -1.25 -2.04 -4.67
CA PRO A 186 -2.35 -1.11 -4.40
C PRO A 186 -2.65 -1.08 -2.90
N ILE A 187 -2.96 0.10 -2.37
CA ILE A 187 -3.31 0.30 -0.94
C ILE A 187 -4.81 0.00 -0.74
N CYS A 188 -5.65 0.53 -1.62
CA CYS A 188 -7.09 0.24 -1.71
C CYS A 188 -7.49 0.20 -3.19
N ARG A 189 -8.62 -0.44 -3.52
CA ARG A 189 -9.15 -0.50 -4.89
C ARG A 189 -10.10 0.65 -5.20
N THR A 190 -10.73 1.24 -4.19
CA THR A 190 -11.66 2.36 -4.34
C THR A 190 -11.29 3.54 -3.42
N ILE A 191 -11.69 4.75 -3.81
CA ILE A 191 -11.57 5.94 -2.94
C ILE A 191 -12.46 5.82 -1.70
N LEU A 192 -13.62 5.16 -1.82
CA LEU A 192 -14.50 4.87 -0.69
C LEU A 192 -13.76 4.13 0.42
N ASP A 193 -13.09 3.03 0.07
CA ASP A 193 -12.34 2.22 1.04
C ASP A 193 -11.17 3.00 1.64
N ALA A 194 -10.44 3.78 0.83
CA ALA A 194 -9.36 4.63 1.32
C ALA A 194 -9.86 5.65 2.35
N VAL A 195 -11.04 6.21 2.15
CA VAL A 195 -11.66 7.15 3.08
C VAL A 195 -12.19 6.46 4.33
N TYR A 196 -12.72 5.22 4.23
CA TYR A 196 -13.03 4.41 5.42
C TYR A 196 -11.80 4.19 6.30
N VAL A 197 -10.65 3.87 5.71
CA VAL A 197 -9.40 3.73 6.46
C VAL A 197 -8.94 5.06 7.03
N LEU A 198 -8.96 6.14 6.23
CA LEU A 198 -8.55 7.48 6.66
C LEU A 198 -9.34 7.96 7.89
N ASP A 199 -10.67 7.79 7.88
CA ASP A 199 -11.54 8.20 8.97
C ASP A 199 -11.20 7.51 10.30
N GLU A 200 -10.72 6.27 10.25
CA GLU A 200 -10.35 5.53 11.45
C GLU A 200 -8.93 5.88 11.93
N ILE A 201 -7.96 6.06 11.02
CA ILE A 201 -6.56 6.28 11.40
C ILE A 201 -6.22 7.74 11.68
N VAL A 202 -7.02 8.69 11.19
CA VAL A 202 -6.78 10.12 11.43
C VAL A 202 -6.97 10.47 12.91
N GLY A 203 -6.24 11.48 13.37
CA GLY A 203 -6.39 12.01 14.72
C GLY A 203 -5.07 12.20 15.44
N LEU A 204 -5.20 12.63 16.69
CA LEU A 204 -4.07 12.91 17.56
C LEU A 204 -3.34 11.61 17.95
N ASP A 205 -2.01 11.65 17.90
CA ASP A 205 -1.08 10.71 18.53
C ASP A 205 -0.15 11.49 19.45
N TYR A 206 -0.22 11.24 20.75
CA TYR A 206 0.57 11.96 21.75
C TYR A 206 2.07 11.71 21.62
N ASN A 207 2.48 10.65 20.90
CA ASN A 207 3.88 10.37 20.60
C ASN A 207 4.37 11.10 19.35
N ASP A 208 3.47 11.76 18.60
CA ASP A 208 3.79 12.54 17.40
C ASP A 208 3.24 13.96 17.51
N LYS A 209 4.14 14.90 17.83
CA LYS A 209 3.83 16.33 17.97
C LYS A 209 3.26 16.95 16.69
N ALA A 210 3.54 16.39 15.51
CA ALA A 210 2.98 16.90 14.26
C ALA A 210 1.45 16.73 14.22
N THR A 211 0.93 15.63 14.79
CA THR A 211 -0.51 15.35 14.81
C THR A 211 -1.29 16.31 15.69
N ILE A 212 -0.68 16.88 16.74
CA ILE A 212 -1.32 17.87 17.60
C ILE A 212 -1.69 19.11 16.78
N LYS A 213 -0.74 19.63 15.99
CA LYS A 213 -0.97 20.79 15.12
C LYS A 213 -1.92 20.47 13.98
N ALA A 214 -1.86 19.25 13.43
CA ALA A 214 -2.71 18.82 12.34
C ALA A 214 -4.17 18.56 12.77
N SER A 215 -4.41 18.23 14.05
CA SER A 215 -5.72 17.81 14.55
C SER A 215 -6.84 18.84 14.29
N LYS A 216 -6.52 20.13 14.29
CA LYS A 216 -7.47 21.22 14.01
C LYS A 216 -8.01 21.23 12.57
N TYR A 217 -7.37 20.53 11.64
CA TYR A 217 -7.80 20.44 10.24
C TYR A 217 -8.66 19.20 9.97
N ILE A 218 -8.91 18.36 10.98
CA ILE A 218 -9.77 17.20 10.83
C ILE A 218 -11.23 17.67 10.79
N PRO A 219 -11.97 17.38 9.71
CA PRO A 219 -13.34 17.83 9.57
C PRO A 219 -14.26 17.15 10.59
N HIS A 220 -15.12 17.94 11.23
CA HIS A 220 -16.20 17.40 12.07
C HIS A 220 -17.09 16.46 11.24
N GLY A 221 -17.29 15.22 11.72
CA GLY A 221 -18.03 14.20 10.97
C GLY A 221 -17.19 13.34 10.01
N GLY A 222 -15.86 13.56 9.95
CA GLY A 222 -14.94 12.75 9.16
C GLY A 222 -14.89 13.11 7.68
N TYR A 223 -14.11 12.39 6.89
CA TYR A 223 -13.88 12.63 5.48
C TYR A 223 -14.92 11.96 4.58
N LYS A 224 -15.61 10.90 5.05
CA LYS A 224 -16.69 10.23 4.28
C LYS A 224 -17.75 11.20 3.75
N GLN A 225 -18.06 12.27 4.47
CA GLN A 225 -19.04 13.29 4.05
C GLN A 225 -18.67 14.01 2.73
N PHE A 226 -17.42 13.95 2.30
CA PHE A 226 -16.94 14.57 1.06
C PHE A 226 -17.00 13.64 -0.15
N LEU A 227 -17.41 12.39 0.02
CA LEU A 227 -17.64 11.45 -1.08
C LEU A 227 -18.94 11.80 -1.82
N LYS A 228 -18.82 12.71 -2.79
CA LYS A 228 -19.93 13.21 -3.60
C LYS A 228 -19.77 12.78 -5.05
N VAL A 229 -20.78 12.10 -5.60
CA VAL A 229 -20.78 11.63 -7.00
C VAL A 229 -20.53 12.78 -7.98
N ASN A 230 -21.14 13.95 -7.74
CA ASN A 230 -20.96 15.16 -8.54
C ASN A 230 -19.90 16.12 -7.96
N GLY A 231 -18.93 15.61 -7.19
CA GLY A 231 -17.95 16.42 -6.46
C GLY A 231 -17.09 17.33 -7.35
N LEU A 232 -16.91 16.96 -8.62
CA LEU A 232 -16.15 17.71 -9.62
C LEU A 232 -16.88 18.93 -10.18
N LYS A 233 -18.21 18.97 -10.11
CA LYS A 233 -19.00 20.07 -10.69
C LYS A 233 -18.57 21.43 -10.13
N GLY A 234 -18.16 22.32 -11.03
CA GLY A 234 -17.69 23.67 -10.73
C GLY A 234 -16.30 23.75 -10.11
N LYS A 235 -15.58 22.63 -9.90
CA LYS A 235 -14.20 22.66 -9.37
C LYS A 235 -13.23 23.13 -10.45
N ARG A 236 -12.31 24.01 -10.08
CA ARG A 236 -11.23 24.47 -10.94
C ARG A 236 -9.98 23.62 -10.68
N LEU A 237 -9.51 22.88 -11.67
CA LEU A 237 -8.36 21.99 -11.55
C LEU A 237 -7.22 22.49 -12.46
N GLY A 238 -6.06 22.77 -11.87
CA GLY A 238 -4.86 23.13 -12.62
C GLY A 238 -4.11 21.89 -13.11
N ILE A 239 -3.85 21.79 -14.41
CA ILE A 239 -3.10 20.68 -15.00
C ILE A 239 -1.66 21.14 -15.24
N VAL A 240 -0.75 20.63 -14.43
CA VAL A 240 0.69 20.93 -14.52
C VAL A 240 1.34 19.88 -15.42
N ARG A 241 1.53 20.21 -16.71
CA ARG A 241 2.11 19.27 -17.68
C ARG A 241 3.61 19.15 -17.54
N LYS A 242 4.33 20.27 -17.54
CA LYS A 242 5.79 20.27 -17.41
C LYS A 242 6.18 20.34 -15.93
N PRO A 243 7.18 19.56 -15.47
CA PRO A 243 7.93 18.54 -16.19
C PRO A 243 7.34 17.11 -16.09
N PHE A 244 6.17 16.93 -15.46
CA PHE A 244 5.66 15.62 -15.04
C PHE A 244 5.11 14.73 -16.17
N TYR A 245 4.56 15.31 -17.23
CA TYR A 245 3.85 14.61 -18.31
C TYR A 245 4.50 14.88 -19.67
N ASN A 246 5.65 14.24 -19.90
CA ASN A 246 6.29 14.18 -21.20
C ASN A 246 6.16 12.77 -21.79
N PHE A 247 5.21 12.59 -22.69
CA PHE A 247 4.95 11.30 -23.35
C PHE A 247 5.79 11.08 -24.62
N GLY A 248 6.76 11.95 -24.93
CA GLY A 248 7.59 11.82 -26.13
C GLY A 248 6.75 11.70 -27.41
N ASN A 249 6.97 10.64 -28.19
CA ASN A 249 6.19 10.32 -29.40
C ASN A 249 5.10 9.25 -29.16
N ASP A 250 4.83 8.87 -27.90
CA ASP A 250 3.80 7.87 -27.58
C ASP A 250 2.41 8.46 -27.81
N ILE A 251 1.84 8.16 -28.98
CA ILE A 251 0.51 8.62 -29.40
C ILE A 251 -0.58 8.03 -28.49
N PHE A 252 -0.38 6.79 -28.02
CA PHE A 252 -1.36 6.10 -27.19
C PHE A 252 -1.48 6.78 -25.82
N LEU A 253 -0.37 7.00 -25.12
CA LEU A 253 -0.39 7.68 -23.82
C LEU A 253 -0.92 9.12 -23.91
N LYS A 254 -0.56 9.84 -24.98
CA LYS A 254 -1.12 11.19 -25.23
C LYS A 254 -2.64 11.16 -25.37
N LYS A 255 -3.17 10.19 -26.12
CA LYS A 255 -4.62 10.02 -26.34
C LYS A 255 -5.33 9.68 -25.03
N ILE A 256 -4.81 8.71 -24.26
CA ILE A 256 -5.39 8.32 -22.97
C ILE A 256 -5.38 9.49 -21.99
N PHE A 257 -4.28 10.23 -21.88
CA PHE A 257 -4.19 11.41 -21.03
C PHE A 257 -5.23 12.47 -21.43
N ALA A 258 -5.38 12.74 -22.72
CA ALA A 258 -6.40 13.68 -23.21
C ALA A 258 -7.82 13.22 -22.86
N GLN A 259 -8.13 11.93 -23.05
CA GLN A 259 -9.43 11.35 -22.69
C GLN A 259 -9.75 11.53 -21.20
N HIS A 260 -8.76 11.37 -20.31
CA HIS A 260 -8.98 11.63 -18.88
C HIS A 260 -9.34 13.09 -18.58
N LEU A 261 -8.71 14.05 -19.27
CA LEU A 261 -9.07 15.46 -19.11
C LEU A 261 -10.49 15.74 -19.62
N ASP A 262 -10.89 15.08 -20.72
CA ASP A 262 -12.25 15.20 -21.24
C ASP A 262 -13.29 14.62 -20.29
N THR A 263 -13.01 13.47 -19.65
CA THR A 263 -13.85 12.93 -18.57
C THR A 263 -14.01 13.95 -17.44
N LEU A 264 -12.94 14.59 -16.96
CA LEU A 264 -13.04 15.60 -15.91
C LEU A 264 -13.93 16.80 -16.32
N ARG A 265 -13.84 17.25 -17.58
CA ARG A 265 -14.70 18.32 -18.12
C ARG A 265 -16.16 17.88 -18.22
N GLN A 266 -16.42 16.67 -18.68
CA GLN A 266 -17.77 16.09 -18.78
C GLN A 266 -18.43 15.98 -17.40
N GLU A 267 -17.67 15.65 -16.36
CA GLU A 267 -18.11 15.64 -14.96
C GLU A 267 -18.24 17.05 -14.34
N GLY A 268 -18.07 18.10 -15.15
CA GLY A 268 -18.32 19.50 -14.78
C GLY A 268 -17.13 20.22 -14.14
N ALA A 269 -15.92 19.68 -14.19
CA ALA A 269 -14.71 20.39 -13.76
C ALA A 269 -14.27 21.43 -14.80
N ILE A 270 -13.74 22.56 -14.31
CA ILE A 270 -13.12 23.60 -15.12
C ILE A 270 -11.61 23.35 -15.10
N LEU A 271 -11.04 22.94 -16.24
CA LEU A 271 -9.60 22.67 -16.32
C LEU A 271 -8.81 23.92 -16.74
N VAL A 272 -7.80 24.27 -15.96
CA VAL A 272 -6.78 25.26 -16.33
C VAL A 272 -5.55 24.47 -16.78
N ASP A 273 -5.41 24.30 -18.09
CA ASP A 273 -4.37 23.46 -18.68
C ASP A 273 -3.03 24.21 -18.80
N ASN A 274 -1.93 23.47 -18.81
CA ASN A 274 -0.56 23.99 -18.86
C ASN A 274 -0.24 24.98 -17.73
N LEU A 275 -0.74 24.72 -16.52
CA LEU A 275 -0.37 25.51 -15.35
C LEU A 275 1.13 25.33 -15.06
N GLU A 276 1.83 26.45 -14.88
CA GLU A 276 3.24 26.45 -14.50
C GLU A 276 3.37 26.65 -12.99
N ILE A 277 4.21 25.85 -12.34
CA ILE A 277 4.59 26.04 -10.95
C ILE A 277 5.85 26.89 -10.92
N ALA A 278 5.79 28.05 -10.25
CA ALA A 278 6.95 28.90 -10.08
C ALA A 278 8.10 28.13 -9.40
N ASN A 279 9.32 28.30 -9.91
CA ASN A 279 10.54 27.66 -9.40
C ASN A 279 10.49 26.12 -9.37
N ILE A 280 9.72 25.47 -10.25
CA ILE A 280 9.59 24.01 -10.27
C ILE A 280 10.94 23.29 -10.41
N ASP A 281 11.88 23.86 -11.17
CA ASP A 281 13.22 23.30 -11.35
C ASP A 281 14.05 23.34 -10.05
N VAL A 282 13.82 24.34 -9.20
CA VAL A 282 14.45 24.43 -7.87
C VAL A 282 13.82 23.40 -6.93
N ILE A 283 12.50 23.27 -6.95
CA ILE A 283 11.74 22.31 -6.11
C ILE A 283 12.13 20.87 -6.45
N LEU A 284 12.27 20.55 -7.74
CA LEU A 284 12.61 19.21 -8.20
C LEU A 284 14.12 18.93 -8.24
N ASN A 285 14.97 19.89 -7.86
CA ASN A 285 16.40 19.66 -7.73
C ASN A 285 16.70 18.86 -6.44
N ILE A 286 16.54 17.54 -6.54
CA ILE A 286 16.78 16.56 -5.47
C ILE A 286 18.23 16.63 -4.94
N GLY A 287 19.17 17.13 -5.77
CA GLY A 287 20.62 17.01 -5.54
C GLY A 287 21.20 17.86 -4.41
N THR A 288 20.51 18.90 -3.92
CA THR A 288 21.16 19.87 -3.01
C THR A 288 20.52 19.97 -1.63
N SER A 289 19.19 20.07 -1.54
CA SER A 289 18.52 20.37 -0.25
C SER A 289 17.75 19.19 0.33
N GLU A 290 16.87 18.56 -0.46
CA GLU A 290 16.06 17.43 0.02
C GLU A 290 16.91 16.21 0.37
N MET A 291 17.78 15.77 -0.54
CA MET A 291 18.64 14.60 -0.29
C MET A 291 19.61 14.83 0.88
N THR A 292 20.08 16.07 1.08
CA THR A 292 20.92 16.45 2.22
C THR A 292 20.13 16.35 3.53
N ALA A 293 18.94 16.93 3.58
CA ALA A 293 18.05 16.83 4.74
C ALA A 293 17.71 15.36 5.05
N LEU A 294 17.29 14.58 4.05
CA LEU A 294 16.97 13.16 4.21
C LEU A 294 18.14 12.35 4.77
N LYS A 295 19.37 12.54 4.29
CA LYS A 295 20.55 11.83 4.82
C LYS A 295 20.80 12.13 6.31
N ILE A 296 20.66 13.39 6.70
CA ILE A 296 20.88 13.84 8.08
C ILE A 296 19.77 13.31 8.98
N GLU A 297 18.52 13.57 8.60
CA GLU A 297 17.33 13.19 9.37
C GLU A 297 17.18 11.68 9.47
N PHE A 298 17.43 10.92 8.40
CA PHE A 298 17.36 9.46 8.42
C PHE A 298 18.29 8.86 9.47
N LYS A 299 19.56 9.28 9.52
CA LYS A 299 20.50 8.79 10.53
C LYS A 299 20.01 9.09 11.95
N GLN A 300 19.56 10.32 12.20
CA GLN A 300 19.11 10.75 13.52
C GLN A 300 17.83 10.01 13.94
N ALA A 301 16.82 9.97 13.07
CA ALA A 301 15.54 9.33 13.32
C ALA A 301 15.67 7.82 13.48
N LEU A 302 16.44 7.16 12.61
CA LEU A 302 16.66 5.72 12.70
C LEU A 302 17.39 5.35 14.00
N ASN A 303 18.47 6.04 14.34
CA ASN A 303 19.19 5.78 15.59
C ASN A 303 18.29 5.99 16.82
N LYS A 304 17.43 7.01 16.81
CA LYS A 304 16.47 7.22 17.88
C LYS A 304 15.48 6.05 17.97
N TYR A 305 14.87 5.66 16.85
CA TYR A 305 13.93 4.53 16.79
C TYR A 305 14.57 3.22 17.30
N LEU A 306 15.77 2.87 16.82
CA LEU A 306 16.45 1.62 17.20
C LEU A 306 16.81 1.55 18.70
N LYS A 307 17.09 2.70 19.32
CA LYS A 307 17.32 2.78 20.77
C LYS A 307 16.05 2.56 21.59
N GLU A 308 14.88 2.93 21.06
CA GLU A 308 13.58 2.75 21.73
C GLU A 308 13.03 1.32 21.63
N LEU A 309 13.58 0.47 20.76
CA LEU A 309 13.20 -0.94 20.67
C LEU A 309 13.45 -1.65 22.01
N VAL A 310 12.56 -2.55 22.41
CA VAL A 310 12.73 -3.32 23.65
C VAL A 310 13.90 -4.28 23.48
N ALA A 311 13.90 -5.03 22.38
CA ALA A 311 15.00 -5.90 21.97
C ALA A 311 15.27 -5.70 20.47
N SER A 312 16.53 -5.72 20.06
CA SER A 312 16.91 -5.70 18.65
C SER A 312 18.34 -6.18 18.47
N PRO A 313 18.67 -6.88 17.37
CA PRO A 313 20.05 -7.21 17.01
C PRO A 313 20.92 -5.98 16.72
N VAL A 314 20.31 -4.84 16.35
CA VAL A 314 21.00 -3.60 16.00
C VAL A 314 20.43 -2.41 16.77
N ARG A 315 21.27 -1.47 17.18
CA ARG A 315 20.87 -0.28 17.96
C ARG A 315 21.16 1.03 17.26
N THR A 316 21.90 0.98 16.16
CA THR A 316 22.28 2.14 15.35
C THR A 316 22.32 1.80 13.86
N LEU A 317 22.34 2.84 13.01
CA LEU A 317 22.63 2.73 11.58
C LEU A 317 24.01 2.10 11.33
N ALA A 318 25.00 2.36 12.19
CA ALA A 318 26.32 1.75 12.07
C ALA A 318 26.25 0.23 12.27
N ASP A 319 25.47 -0.24 13.24
CA ASP A 319 25.24 -1.67 13.48
C ASP A 319 24.52 -2.32 12.29
N ALA A 320 23.51 -1.65 11.72
CA ALA A 320 22.81 -2.15 10.53
C ALA A 320 23.73 -2.25 9.31
N ILE A 321 24.65 -1.29 9.12
CA ILE A 321 25.68 -1.36 8.07
C ILE A 321 26.66 -2.50 8.35
N ALA A 322 27.12 -2.67 9.59
CA ALA A 322 28.02 -3.74 9.98
C ALA A 322 27.38 -5.13 9.78
N PHE A 323 26.09 -5.26 10.13
CA PHE A 323 25.30 -6.46 9.86
C PHE A 323 25.29 -6.78 8.37
N ASN A 324 24.93 -5.81 7.52
CA ASN A 324 24.85 -6.04 6.07
C ASN A 324 26.22 -6.42 5.46
N LYS A 325 27.32 -5.86 5.97
CA LYS A 325 28.68 -6.24 5.54
C LYS A 325 29.04 -7.66 5.96
N LYS A 326 28.67 -8.06 7.18
CA LYS A 326 28.92 -9.41 7.71
C LYS A 326 28.11 -10.48 6.98
N PHE A 327 26.89 -10.14 6.56
CA PHE A 327 25.95 -11.07 5.92
C PHE A 327 25.66 -10.67 4.47
N SER A 328 26.70 -10.30 3.72
CA SER A 328 26.57 -9.81 2.34
C SER A 328 25.73 -10.72 1.46
N ASP A 329 25.91 -12.03 1.59
CA ASP A 329 25.26 -13.05 0.75
C ASP A 329 23.74 -13.10 0.95
N LEU A 330 23.24 -12.66 2.12
CA LEU A 330 21.81 -12.59 2.41
C LEU A 330 21.14 -11.31 1.87
N VAL A 331 21.94 -10.29 1.51
CA VAL A 331 21.45 -8.93 1.20
C VAL A 331 21.95 -8.38 -0.15
N SER A 332 22.75 -9.14 -0.89
CA SER A 332 23.17 -8.85 -2.26
C SER A 332 22.24 -9.50 -3.28
N VAL A 333 21.78 -8.71 -4.25
CA VAL A 333 20.91 -9.16 -5.36
C VAL A 333 21.65 -9.20 -6.68
N PHE A 334 22.75 -8.45 -6.77
CA PHE A 334 23.54 -8.26 -7.97
C PHE A 334 24.99 -8.11 -7.51
N THR A 335 25.72 -9.21 -7.44
CA THR A 335 27.18 -9.21 -7.66
C THR A 335 27.41 -9.45 -9.13
#